data_AF-W2YZ16-F1
#
_entry.id   AF-W2YZ16-F1
#
_cell.length_a   1.000
_cell.length_b   1.000
_cell.length_c   1.000
_cell.angle_alpha   90.00
_cell.angle_beta   90.00
_cell.angle_gamma   90.00
#
_symmetry.space_group_name_H-M   'P 1'
#
loop_
_entity.id
_entity.type
_entity.pdbx_description
1 polymer ?
#
loop_
_entity_poly.entity_id
_entity_poly.type
_entity_poly.pdbx_seq_one_letter_code
_entity_poly.pdbx_strand_id
1 'polypeptide(L)'
;MFSIARIWWIPLLVGTLLLGRDTADAACARGVYNSKICSGHGTCNTRNLCECDARHFGFDCSQERCPLGPAWVAPARAMDDAHYLVECSNKGVCDHKEGKCTCDEGFIGSACQRLECPNDCNDVGQCMSLRDLSALFAVGTEPLYDAWDADTIYGCKCSKGYHGYDCSLKSCPRGDDPMTTGQKNEVQIVQCTGTGGSFFLFFKGQSVEIPFDTTLESLEKIFTTLKSLPVVKVTFGGTATTVCSSTAANPIMIEFIQDFGP
;
A
#
# COMPACT_ATOMS: atom_id res chain seq x y z
N MET A 1 35.34 -86.46 61.19
CA MET A 1 33.95 -86.74 60.77
C MET A 1 33.75 -86.03 59.44
N PHE A 2 33.59 -86.81 58.37
CA PHE A 2 33.51 -86.33 56.98
C PHE A 2 32.35 -85.36 56.78
N SER A 3 32.54 -84.29 56.01
CA SER A 3 31.43 -83.66 55.28
C SER A 3 31.92 -83.07 53.96
N ILE A 4 31.07 -83.24 52.96
CA ILE A 4 31.34 -83.34 51.54
C ILE A 4 31.17 -81.95 50.90
N ALA A 5 32.15 -81.54 50.07
CA ALA A 5 32.06 -80.33 49.27
C ALA A 5 31.03 -80.50 48.14
N ARG A 6 30.00 -79.65 48.10
CA ARG A 6 29.10 -79.51 46.95
C ARG A 6 29.65 -78.45 46.01
N ILE A 7 30.18 -78.88 44.87
CA ILE A 7 30.57 -78.01 43.76
C ILE A 7 29.29 -77.68 42.98
N TRP A 8 28.89 -76.41 43.00
CA TRP A 8 27.82 -75.89 42.15
C TRP A 8 28.43 -75.45 40.82
N TRP A 9 28.02 -76.10 39.73
CA TRP A 9 28.32 -75.65 38.37
C TRP A 9 27.46 -74.41 38.06
N ILE A 10 28.08 -73.24 38.01
CA ILE A 10 27.47 -72.03 37.48
C ILE A 10 27.68 -72.06 35.96
N PRO A 11 26.64 -72.15 35.13
CA PRO A 11 26.81 -72.07 33.68
C PRO A 11 27.27 -70.65 33.33
N LEU A 12 28.45 -70.55 32.72
CA LEU A 12 28.91 -69.32 32.07
C LEU A 12 27.95 -69.01 30.91
N LEU A 13 26.98 -68.13 31.18
CA LEU A 13 26.24 -67.42 30.14
C LEU A 13 27.24 -66.50 29.43
N VAL A 14 27.75 -66.96 28.29
CA VAL A 14 28.44 -66.09 27.33
C VAL A 14 27.37 -65.18 26.73
N GLY A 15 27.09 -64.08 27.43
CA GLY A 15 26.28 -63.00 26.90
C GLY A 15 27.03 -62.39 25.73
N THR A 16 26.55 -62.61 24.52
CA THR A 16 26.92 -61.83 23.35
C THR A 16 26.60 -60.37 23.68
N LEU A 17 27.64 -59.61 24.01
CA LEU A 17 27.55 -58.16 24.08
C LEU A 17 27.25 -57.70 22.65
N LEU A 18 25.96 -57.57 22.34
CA LEU A 18 25.52 -56.72 21.25
C LEU A 18 25.99 -55.33 21.64
N LEU A 19 27.18 -54.96 21.17
CA LEU A 19 27.53 -53.57 20.99
C LEU A 19 26.45 -53.04 20.06
N GLY A 20 25.39 -52.48 20.67
CA GLY A 20 24.47 -51.61 20.00
C GLY A 20 25.36 -50.64 19.24
N ARG A 21 25.35 -50.77 17.92
CA ARG A 21 26.04 -49.85 17.06
C ARG A 21 25.27 -48.55 17.25
N ASP A 22 25.71 -47.75 18.22
CA ASP A 22 25.31 -46.35 18.32
C ASP A 22 25.64 -45.78 16.96
N THR A 23 24.62 -45.71 16.10
CA THR A 23 24.71 -44.99 14.85
C THR A 23 25.12 -43.60 15.27
N ALA A 24 26.36 -43.22 14.97
CA ALA A 24 26.92 -41.92 15.30
C ALA A 24 25.83 -40.88 15.07
N ASP A 25 25.37 -40.27 16.16
CA ASP A 25 24.45 -39.14 16.13
C ASP A 25 24.96 -38.22 15.02
N ALA A 26 24.12 -37.90 14.03
CA ALA A 26 24.52 -37.02 12.95
C ALA A 26 25.22 -35.80 13.57
N ALA A 27 26.50 -35.58 13.22
CA ALA A 27 27.36 -34.59 13.89
C ALA A 27 26.93 -33.13 13.64
N CYS A 28 25.74 -32.94 13.06
CA CYS A 28 25.13 -31.64 12.86
C CYS A 28 24.75 -30.97 14.16
N ALA A 29 24.73 -29.64 14.09
CA ALA A 29 24.29 -28.77 15.14
C ALA A 29 22.89 -29.15 15.65
N ARG A 30 22.70 -29.05 16.96
CA ARG A 30 21.41 -29.27 17.62
C ARG A 30 20.98 -28.00 18.32
N GLY A 31 19.67 -27.73 18.25
CA GLY A 31 19.10 -26.54 18.88
C GLY A 31 19.29 -26.56 20.40
N VAL A 32 19.76 -25.45 20.96
CA VAL A 32 20.04 -25.30 22.41
C VAL A 32 18.81 -25.58 23.27
N TYR A 33 17.61 -25.26 22.79
CA TYR A 33 16.36 -25.34 23.57
C TYR A 33 15.53 -26.61 23.33
N ASN A 34 15.74 -27.32 22.23
CA ASN A 34 14.91 -28.46 21.84
C ASN A 34 15.69 -29.73 21.48
N SER A 35 17.02 -29.67 21.46
CA SER A 35 17.95 -30.77 21.15
C SER A 35 17.70 -31.48 19.81
N LYS A 36 16.89 -30.88 18.92
CA LYS A 36 16.64 -31.40 17.58
C LYS A 36 17.78 -31.02 16.66
N ILE A 37 18.14 -31.93 15.74
CA ILE A 37 19.10 -31.65 14.66
C ILE A 37 18.58 -30.47 13.85
N CYS A 38 19.44 -29.48 13.62
CA CYS A 38 19.11 -28.22 12.94
C CYS A 38 17.88 -27.53 13.54
N SER A 39 17.74 -27.61 14.86
CA SER A 39 16.60 -27.10 15.64
C SER A 39 15.23 -27.60 15.18
N GLY A 40 15.17 -28.59 14.28
CA GLY A 40 13.94 -29.02 13.60
C GLY A 40 13.52 -28.16 12.40
N HIS A 41 14.36 -27.22 11.96
CA HIS A 41 14.09 -26.22 10.91
C HIS A 41 15.00 -26.37 9.70
N GLY A 42 15.40 -27.60 9.40
CA GLY A 42 16.30 -27.87 8.28
C GLY A 42 16.74 -29.32 8.22
N THR A 43 17.60 -29.59 7.25
CA THR A 43 18.20 -30.92 7.04
C THR A 43 19.71 -30.87 7.26
N CYS A 44 20.26 -31.94 7.82
CA CYS A 44 21.69 -32.12 7.98
C CYS A 44 22.30 -32.67 6.70
N ASN A 45 23.25 -31.95 6.09
CA ASN A 45 23.91 -32.43 4.88
C ASN A 45 25.13 -33.32 5.18
N THR A 46 25.74 -33.89 4.14
CA THR A 46 26.88 -34.82 4.24
C THR A 46 28.16 -34.19 4.79
N ARG A 47 28.21 -32.85 4.93
CA ARG A 47 29.32 -32.10 5.52
C ARG A 47 29.05 -31.69 6.97
N ASN A 48 28.00 -32.22 7.59
CA ASN A 48 27.54 -31.87 8.94
C ASN A 48 27.13 -30.40 9.08
N LEU A 49 26.69 -29.76 8.00
CA LEU A 49 26.12 -28.42 8.02
C LEU A 49 24.59 -28.51 7.94
N CYS A 50 23.92 -27.67 8.72
CA CYS A 50 22.49 -27.50 8.65
C CYS A 50 22.09 -26.65 7.44
N GLU A 51 21.26 -27.24 6.58
CA GLU A 51 20.59 -26.56 5.47
C GLU A 51 19.19 -26.19 5.95
N CYS A 52 19.03 -24.91 6.32
CA CYS A 52 17.80 -24.41 6.93
C CYS A 52 16.66 -24.29 5.93
N ASP A 53 15.43 -24.38 6.44
CA ASP A 53 14.23 -24.03 5.68
C ASP A 53 14.20 -22.54 5.32
N ALA A 54 13.26 -22.15 4.46
CA ALA A 54 13.17 -20.79 3.92
C ALA A 54 12.99 -19.69 4.98
N ARG A 55 12.49 -20.02 6.18
CA ARG A 55 12.20 -19.04 7.24
C ARG A 55 13.27 -18.99 8.32
N HIS A 56 14.21 -19.94 8.34
CA HIS A 56 15.24 -20.00 9.37
C HIS A 56 16.66 -19.85 8.81
N PHE A 57 17.58 -19.48 9.69
CA PHE A 57 19.01 -19.37 9.41
C PHE A 57 19.84 -19.55 10.68
N GLY A 58 21.15 -19.35 10.55
CA GLY A 58 22.12 -19.58 11.60
C GLY A 58 22.72 -20.98 11.52
N PHE A 59 23.64 -21.26 12.44
CA PHE A 59 24.41 -22.51 12.43
C PHE A 59 23.56 -23.76 12.66
N ASP A 60 22.50 -23.64 13.46
CA ASP A 60 21.60 -24.71 13.84
C ASP A 60 20.15 -24.44 13.43
N CYS A 61 19.91 -23.49 12.52
CA CYS A 61 18.57 -23.08 12.07
C CYS A 61 17.62 -22.63 13.20
N SER A 62 18.14 -22.16 14.33
CA SER A 62 17.31 -21.65 15.44
C SER A 62 16.84 -20.21 15.26
N GLN A 63 17.44 -19.46 14.32
CA GLN A 63 17.13 -18.04 14.12
C GLN A 63 16.10 -17.88 13.00
N GLU A 64 15.04 -17.12 13.26
CA GLU A 64 14.03 -16.73 12.30
C GLU A 64 14.50 -15.54 11.43
N ARG A 65 14.19 -15.60 10.14
CA ARG A 65 14.41 -14.51 9.19
C ARG A 65 13.28 -13.51 9.32
N CYS A 66 13.62 -12.22 9.39
CA CYS A 66 12.61 -11.17 9.37
C CYS A 66 12.06 -10.91 7.96
N PRO A 67 10.88 -10.28 7.87
CA PRO A 67 10.32 -9.82 6.61
C PRO A 67 11.28 -8.88 5.88
N LEU A 68 11.32 -9.04 4.56
CA LEU A 68 12.06 -8.16 3.68
C LEU A 68 11.10 -7.15 3.06
N GLY A 69 11.55 -5.91 2.91
CA GLY A 69 10.84 -4.86 2.19
C GLY A 69 11.83 -3.99 1.40
N PRO A 70 11.34 -3.14 0.49
CA PRO A 70 12.19 -2.18 -0.23
C PRO A 70 13.03 -1.36 0.75
N ALA A 71 14.32 -1.20 0.46
CA ALA A 71 15.20 -0.42 1.31
C ALA A 71 14.85 1.08 1.25
N TRP A 72 14.61 1.70 2.41
CA TRP A 72 14.49 3.16 2.50
C TRP A 72 15.83 3.85 2.27
N VAL A 73 16.91 3.24 2.79
CA VAL A 73 18.27 3.73 2.66
C VAL A 73 19.17 2.52 2.45
N ALA A 74 19.83 2.48 1.30
CA ALA A 74 20.81 1.45 0.96
C ALA A 74 21.83 2.00 -0.04
N PRO A 75 23.08 1.50 -0.04
CA PRO A 75 24.01 1.77 -1.12
C PRO A 75 23.48 1.12 -2.41
N ALA A 76 23.53 1.86 -3.52
CA ALA A 76 23.16 1.30 -4.82
C ALA A 76 24.08 0.12 -5.17
N ARG A 77 23.49 -0.99 -5.64
CA ARG A 77 24.23 -2.19 -6.05
C ARG A 77 24.55 -2.21 -7.54
N ALA A 78 23.74 -1.53 -8.33
CA ALA A 78 23.90 -1.37 -9.77
C ALA A 78 23.17 -0.10 -10.25
N MET A 79 23.25 0.17 -11.56
CA MET A 79 22.37 1.16 -12.20
C MET A 79 20.92 0.75 -11.99
N ASP A 80 20.08 1.70 -11.57
CA ASP A 80 18.66 1.51 -11.29
C ASP A 80 18.33 0.45 -10.20
N ASP A 81 19.30 0.12 -9.34
CA ASP A 81 19.14 -0.83 -8.21
C ASP A 81 19.60 -0.21 -6.88
N ALA A 82 18.71 0.59 -6.27
CA ALA A 82 18.92 1.21 -4.96
C ALA A 82 17.90 0.78 -3.88
N HIS A 83 16.75 0.24 -4.27
CA HIS A 83 15.64 -0.12 -3.38
C HIS A 83 15.38 -1.63 -3.32
N TYR A 84 16.43 -2.43 -3.44
CA TYR A 84 16.35 -3.88 -3.29
C TYR A 84 15.79 -4.27 -1.92
N LEU A 85 15.26 -5.50 -1.85
CA LEU A 85 14.66 -6.02 -0.63
C LEU A 85 15.71 -6.23 0.46
N VAL A 86 15.47 -5.67 1.64
CA VAL A 86 16.30 -5.79 2.84
C VAL A 86 15.46 -6.07 4.07
N GLU A 87 16.11 -6.64 5.07
CA GLU A 87 15.50 -6.93 6.36
C GLU A 87 15.01 -5.64 7.02
N CYS A 88 13.74 -5.65 7.42
CA CYS A 88 13.08 -4.51 8.05
C CYS A 88 13.24 -3.19 7.28
N SER A 89 13.35 -3.24 5.94
CA SER A 89 13.49 -2.08 5.05
C SER A 89 14.61 -1.09 5.45
N ASN A 90 15.60 -1.52 6.24
CA ASN A 90 16.58 -0.65 6.90
C ASN A 90 15.94 0.51 7.70
N LYS A 91 14.74 0.28 8.28
CA LYS A 91 14.00 1.19 9.17
C LYS A 91 13.39 0.47 10.37
N GLY A 92 14.15 -0.47 10.89
CA GLY A 92 13.79 -1.19 12.10
C GLY A 92 14.86 -2.20 12.48
N VAL A 93 14.66 -2.81 13.64
CA VAL A 93 15.53 -3.85 14.19
C VAL A 93 14.78 -5.18 14.14
N CYS A 94 15.43 -6.21 13.59
CA CYS A 94 14.89 -7.56 13.57
C CYS A 94 15.11 -8.26 14.91
N ASP A 95 14.04 -8.84 15.48
CA ASP A 95 14.15 -9.90 16.47
C ASP A 95 14.21 -11.26 15.76
N HIS A 96 15.42 -11.79 15.60
CA HIS A 96 15.66 -13.09 14.98
C HIS A 96 15.18 -14.29 15.80
N LYS A 97 14.65 -14.09 17.02
CA LYS A 97 13.97 -15.16 17.75
C LYS A 97 12.50 -15.26 17.37
N GLU A 98 11.88 -14.14 17.02
CA GLU A 98 10.45 -14.07 16.66
C GLU A 98 10.20 -13.88 15.15
N GLY A 99 11.23 -13.55 14.38
CA GLY A 99 11.11 -13.24 12.96
C GLY A 99 10.30 -11.96 12.71
N LYS A 100 10.36 -10.98 13.63
CA LYS A 100 9.57 -9.74 13.55
C LYS A 100 10.45 -8.50 13.60
N CYS A 101 10.06 -7.50 12.82
CA CYS A 101 10.68 -6.19 12.84
C CYS A 101 10.03 -5.30 13.90
N THR A 102 10.85 -4.66 14.73
CA THR A 102 10.45 -3.48 15.51
C THR A 102 10.85 -2.26 14.71
N CYS A 103 9.87 -1.48 14.26
CA CYS A 103 10.11 -0.36 13.36
C CYS A 103 10.57 0.90 14.08
N ASP A 104 11.37 1.71 13.37
CA ASP A 104 11.74 3.04 13.81
C ASP A 104 10.51 3.98 13.78
N GLU A 105 10.58 5.09 14.52
CA GLU A 105 9.49 6.07 14.61
C GLU A 105 9.02 6.55 13.23
N GLY A 106 7.71 6.53 13.00
CA GLY A 106 7.09 6.94 11.74
C GLY A 106 7.12 5.89 10.62
N PHE A 107 7.64 4.68 10.88
CA PHE A 107 7.63 3.56 9.94
C PHE A 107 6.79 2.42 10.48
N ILE A 108 5.99 1.81 9.61
CA ILE A 108 5.09 0.70 9.94
C ILE A 108 5.09 -0.37 8.85
N GLY A 109 4.32 -1.43 9.07
CA GLY A 109 4.27 -2.61 8.21
C GLY A 109 5.18 -3.73 8.74
N SER A 110 4.99 -4.96 8.24
CA SER A 110 5.71 -6.14 8.72
C SER A 110 7.23 -6.06 8.54
N ALA A 111 7.69 -5.27 7.57
CA ALA A 111 9.09 -5.00 7.29
C ALA A 111 9.44 -3.51 7.48
N CYS A 112 8.62 -2.70 8.16
CA CYS A 112 8.85 -1.25 8.29
C CYS A 112 8.93 -0.51 6.95
N GLN A 113 8.25 -1.04 5.94
CA GLN A 113 8.39 -0.66 4.55
C GLN A 113 7.53 0.54 4.13
N ARG A 114 6.64 1.02 5.01
CA ARG A 114 5.75 2.15 4.70
C ARG A 114 5.78 3.20 5.79
N LEU A 115 5.60 4.46 5.42
CA LEU A 115 5.41 5.55 6.37
C LEU A 115 4.05 5.42 7.08
N GLU A 116 4.05 5.77 8.35
CA GLU A 116 2.82 5.97 9.11
C GLU A 116 2.20 7.33 8.74
N CYS A 117 0.87 7.36 8.59
CA CYS A 117 0.20 8.63 8.43
C CYS A 117 0.22 9.40 9.76
N PRO A 118 0.53 10.69 9.74
CA PRO A 118 0.59 11.49 10.95
C PRO A 118 -0.76 11.51 11.66
N ASN A 119 -0.76 11.17 12.95
CA ASN A 119 -1.94 11.13 13.83
C ASN A 119 -3.12 10.31 13.25
N ASP A 120 -2.85 9.30 12.42
CA ASP A 120 -3.88 8.56 11.66
C ASP A 120 -4.88 9.48 10.94
N CYS A 121 -4.37 10.58 10.38
CA CYS A 121 -5.18 11.61 9.75
C CYS A 121 -6.30 12.18 10.66
N ASN A 122 -6.05 12.21 11.97
CA ASN A 122 -6.96 12.62 13.05
C ASN A 122 -8.34 11.95 12.99
N ASP A 123 -8.46 10.74 12.42
CA ASP A 123 -9.73 10.05 12.16
C ASP A 123 -10.70 10.84 11.24
N VAL A 124 -10.23 11.92 10.61
CA VAL A 124 -11.00 12.83 9.74
C VAL A 124 -10.43 12.85 8.31
N GLY A 125 -9.52 11.93 8.01
CA GLY A 125 -8.99 11.70 6.68
C GLY A 125 -8.84 10.22 6.38
N GLN A 126 -8.34 9.93 5.18
CA GLN A 126 -7.94 8.59 4.77
C GLN A 126 -6.44 8.56 4.62
N CYS A 127 -5.77 7.63 5.29
CA CYS A 127 -4.36 7.36 5.07
C CYS A 127 -4.20 6.60 3.74
N MET A 128 -3.52 7.20 2.77
CA MET A 128 -3.42 6.68 1.41
C MET A 128 -1.97 6.72 0.92
N SER A 129 -1.61 5.78 0.05
CA SER A 129 -0.28 5.77 -0.58
C SER A 129 -0.14 6.93 -1.56
N LEU A 130 1.10 7.29 -1.88
CA LEU A 130 1.38 8.34 -2.87
C LEU A 130 0.82 7.97 -4.25
N ARG A 131 0.84 6.68 -4.62
CA ARG A 131 0.16 6.15 -5.82
C ARG A 131 -1.31 6.51 -5.82
N ASP A 132 -2.04 6.13 -4.77
CA ASP A 132 -3.48 6.31 -4.72
C ASP A 132 -3.86 7.80 -4.62
N LEU A 133 -3.08 8.59 -3.88
CA LEU A 133 -3.24 10.05 -3.84
C LEU A 133 -3.03 10.66 -5.22
N SER A 134 -2.02 10.24 -5.98
CA SER A 134 -1.79 10.75 -7.34
C SER A 134 -2.96 10.45 -8.27
N ALA A 135 -3.53 9.24 -8.18
CA ALA A 135 -4.66 8.82 -9.00
C ALA A 135 -5.94 9.58 -8.71
N LEU A 136 -6.15 10.05 -7.47
CA LEU A 136 -7.32 10.85 -7.11
C LEU A 136 -7.35 12.23 -7.79
N PHE A 137 -6.19 12.82 -8.07
CA PHE A 137 -6.07 14.17 -8.63
C PHE A 137 -5.65 14.21 -10.09
N ALA A 138 -5.37 13.06 -10.70
CA ALA A 138 -5.09 12.96 -12.12
C ALA A 138 -6.31 13.39 -12.96
N VAL A 139 -6.08 14.15 -14.03
CA VAL A 139 -7.13 14.60 -14.97
C VAL A 139 -6.78 14.12 -16.38
N GLY A 140 -7.69 13.42 -17.05
CA GLY A 140 -7.46 12.96 -18.43
C GLY A 140 -6.28 11.98 -18.54
N THR A 141 -5.23 12.38 -19.27
CA THR A 141 -4.05 11.55 -19.55
C THR A 141 -2.83 11.90 -18.68
N GLU A 142 -3.04 12.58 -17.55
CA GLU A 142 -1.95 12.89 -16.61
C GLU A 142 -1.27 11.59 -16.13
N PRO A 143 0.07 11.56 -16.05
CA PRO A 143 0.79 10.38 -15.61
C PRO A 143 0.49 10.10 -14.13
N LEU A 144 0.18 8.84 -13.83
CA LEU A 144 0.03 8.37 -12.45
C LEU A 144 1.41 8.19 -11.83
N TYR A 145 1.54 8.48 -10.53
CA TYR A 145 2.80 8.30 -9.83
C TYR A 145 3.06 6.81 -9.59
N ASP A 146 4.15 6.29 -10.17
CA ASP A 146 4.49 4.87 -10.13
C ASP A 146 5.97 4.59 -9.79
N ALA A 147 6.69 5.60 -9.25
CA ALA A 147 8.06 5.45 -8.80
C ALA A 147 8.20 4.47 -7.61
N TRP A 148 9.44 4.19 -7.20
CA TRP A 148 9.77 3.18 -6.19
C TRP A 148 9.05 3.38 -4.84
N ASP A 149 8.74 4.62 -4.50
CA ASP A 149 8.13 5.08 -3.26
C ASP A 149 6.61 5.27 -3.35
N ALA A 150 6.02 4.98 -4.51
CA ALA A 150 4.59 5.14 -4.76
C ALA A 150 3.72 4.37 -3.74
N ASP A 151 4.19 3.21 -3.29
CA ASP A 151 3.51 2.34 -2.33
C ASP A 151 4.20 2.29 -0.95
N THR A 152 5.18 3.16 -0.69
CA THR A 152 5.90 3.25 0.60
C THR A 152 5.67 4.59 1.29
N ILE A 153 5.51 5.67 0.54
CA ILE A 153 5.13 6.99 1.07
C ILE A 153 3.62 7.04 1.21
N TYR A 154 3.16 7.46 2.39
CA TYR A 154 1.75 7.62 2.73
C TYR A 154 1.48 9.05 3.17
N GLY A 155 0.26 9.51 2.90
CA GLY A 155 -0.21 10.83 3.32
C GLY A 155 -1.71 10.82 3.55
N CYS A 156 -2.20 11.94 4.10
CA CYS A 156 -3.60 12.08 4.46
C CYS A 156 -4.42 12.75 3.35
N LYS A 157 -5.45 12.05 2.88
CA LYS A 157 -6.56 12.65 2.13
C LYS A 157 -7.62 13.11 3.12
N CYS A 158 -7.70 14.41 3.37
CA CYS A 158 -8.66 14.96 4.33
C CYS A 158 -10.11 14.92 3.82
N SER A 159 -11.04 14.76 4.74
CA SER A 159 -12.47 14.93 4.48
C SER A 159 -12.80 16.39 4.13
N LYS A 160 -13.93 16.62 3.44
CA LYS A 160 -14.40 17.98 3.10
C LYS A 160 -14.47 18.85 4.37
N GLY A 161 -13.89 20.05 4.30
CA GLY A 161 -13.86 20.98 5.43
C GLY A 161 -12.67 20.81 6.37
N TYR A 162 -11.76 19.88 6.10
CA TYR A 162 -10.51 19.69 6.85
C TYR A 162 -9.31 19.78 5.91
N HIS A 163 -8.17 20.20 6.45
CA HIS A 163 -6.89 20.34 5.76
C HIS A 163 -5.73 20.24 6.76
N GLY A 164 -4.51 20.46 6.26
CA GLY A 164 -3.28 20.26 7.03
C GLY A 164 -2.65 18.91 6.71
N TYR A 165 -1.44 18.70 7.22
CA TYR A 165 -0.66 17.49 6.92
C TYR A 165 -1.28 16.21 7.51
N ASP A 166 -2.06 16.36 8.58
CA ASP A 166 -2.72 15.29 9.32
C ASP A 166 -4.25 15.47 9.41
N CYS A 167 -4.82 16.43 8.67
CA CYS A 167 -6.25 16.77 8.70
C CYS A 167 -6.79 17.37 10.01
N SER A 168 -5.92 17.80 10.94
CA SER A 168 -6.34 18.45 12.19
C SER A 168 -6.96 19.84 12.01
N LEU A 169 -6.66 20.53 10.90
CA LEU A 169 -7.09 21.91 10.69
C LEU A 169 -8.43 21.95 9.97
N LYS A 170 -9.36 22.77 10.48
CA LYS A 170 -10.61 23.05 9.78
C LYS A 170 -10.39 24.09 8.71
N SER A 171 -10.82 23.78 7.49
CA SER A 171 -10.96 24.77 6.43
C SER A 171 -12.09 25.72 6.81
N CYS A 172 -11.81 27.02 6.84
CA CYS A 172 -12.88 28.01 6.87
C CYS A 172 -13.81 27.79 5.67
N PRO A 173 -15.11 28.12 5.79
CA PRO A 173 -15.92 28.37 4.61
C PRO A 173 -15.14 29.34 3.72
N ARG A 174 -14.92 28.90 2.50
CA ARG A 174 -14.34 29.71 1.46
C ARG A 174 -15.40 29.86 0.35
N GLY A 175 -15.19 30.81 -0.54
CA GLY A 175 -16.23 31.33 -1.40
C GLY A 175 -16.86 32.59 -0.82
N ASP A 176 -17.71 33.21 -1.63
CA ASP A 176 -18.33 34.49 -1.36
C ASP A 176 -19.37 34.41 -0.23
N ASP A 177 -19.35 35.39 0.69
CA ASP A 177 -20.28 35.46 1.82
C ASP A 177 -21.73 35.60 1.30
N PRO A 178 -22.68 34.73 1.69
CA PRO A 178 -24.08 34.83 1.27
C PRO A 178 -24.76 36.17 1.60
N MET A 179 -24.18 36.97 2.51
CA MET A 179 -24.74 38.26 2.95
C MET A 179 -24.25 39.46 2.13
N THR A 180 -23.25 39.29 1.28
CA THR A 180 -22.69 40.40 0.50
C THR A 180 -23.51 40.65 -0.78
N THR A 181 -24.03 41.87 -0.94
CA THR A 181 -24.97 42.22 -2.03
C THR A 181 -24.24 42.60 -3.32
N GLY A 182 -24.84 42.26 -4.47
CA GLY A 182 -24.31 42.67 -5.79
C GLY A 182 -23.23 41.74 -6.36
N GLN A 183 -23.07 40.56 -5.76
CA GLN A 183 -22.19 39.50 -6.24
C GLN A 183 -22.64 38.95 -7.58
N LYS A 184 -21.68 38.36 -8.30
CA LYS A 184 -21.93 37.62 -9.54
C LYS A 184 -21.42 36.20 -9.35
N ASN A 185 -22.23 35.23 -9.76
CA ASN A 185 -21.85 33.84 -9.76
C ASN A 185 -20.66 33.61 -10.70
N GLU A 186 -19.79 32.67 -10.34
CA GLU A 186 -18.76 32.21 -11.25
C GLU A 186 -19.41 31.54 -12.47
N VAL A 187 -18.95 31.94 -13.66
CA VAL A 187 -19.42 31.39 -14.93
C VAL A 187 -18.24 30.83 -15.68
N GLN A 188 -18.22 29.51 -15.85
CA GLN A 188 -17.30 28.86 -16.76
C GLN A 188 -17.92 28.86 -18.17
N ILE A 189 -17.15 29.30 -19.16
CA ILE A 189 -17.62 29.38 -20.54
C ILE A 189 -16.92 28.28 -21.33
N VAL A 190 -17.72 27.34 -21.85
CA VAL A 190 -17.26 26.30 -22.76
C VAL A 190 -17.73 26.66 -24.17
N GLN A 191 -16.83 26.60 -25.14
CA GLN A 191 -17.14 26.87 -26.54
C GLN A 191 -16.93 25.62 -27.36
N CYS A 192 -17.95 25.20 -28.11
CA CYS A 192 -17.84 24.08 -29.03
C CYS A 192 -18.23 24.48 -30.46
N THR A 193 -17.37 24.09 -31.41
CA THR A 193 -17.63 24.16 -32.85
C THR A 193 -17.42 22.77 -33.43
N GLY A 194 -18.45 22.21 -34.07
CA GLY A 194 -18.39 20.84 -34.59
C GLY A 194 -19.70 20.38 -35.22
N THR A 195 -19.60 19.41 -36.14
CA THR A 195 -20.74 18.81 -36.85
C THR A 195 -20.89 17.31 -36.56
N GLY A 196 -20.13 16.77 -35.61
CA GLY A 196 -20.12 15.36 -35.25
C GLY A 196 -19.20 15.06 -34.07
N GLY A 197 -19.39 13.89 -33.47
CA GLY A 197 -18.58 13.39 -32.35
C GLY A 197 -19.10 13.80 -30.97
N SER A 198 -18.21 13.73 -29.98
CA SER A 198 -18.47 14.05 -28.59
C SER A 198 -17.22 14.65 -27.94
N PHE A 199 -17.40 15.30 -26.80
CA PHE A 199 -16.30 15.79 -25.98
C PHE A 199 -16.54 15.44 -24.51
N PHE A 200 -15.49 15.43 -23.70
CA PHE A 200 -15.57 15.15 -22.28
C PHE A 200 -15.43 16.43 -21.46
N LEU A 201 -16.30 16.60 -20.46
CA LEU A 201 -16.07 17.56 -19.39
C LEU A 201 -15.63 16.82 -18.13
N PHE A 202 -14.59 17.34 -17.50
CA PHE A 202 -14.02 16.80 -16.27
C PHE A 202 -14.27 17.75 -15.10
N PHE A 203 -14.75 17.22 -13.99
CA PHE A 203 -14.91 17.96 -12.74
C PHE A 203 -14.56 17.05 -11.56
N LYS A 204 -13.60 17.45 -10.72
CA LYS A 204 -13.16 16.74 -9.51
C LYS A 204 -12.96 15.22 -9.71
N GLY A 205 -12.23 14.85 -10.76
CA GLY A 205 -11.92 13.44 -11.07
C GLY A 205 -13.08 12.64 -11.68
N GLN A 206 -14.24 13.25 -11.89
CA GLN A 206 -15.34 12.66 -12.67
C GLN A 206 -15.35 13.24 -14.08
N SER A 207 -15.74 12.42 -15.05
CA SER A 207 -15.90 12.84 -16.44
C SER A 207 -17.28 12.49 -16.96
N VAL A 208 -17.78 13.30 -17.88
CA VAL A 208 -18.99 12.98 -18.63
C VAL A 208 -18.79 13.26 -20.11
N GLU A 209 -19.24 12.32 -20.94
CA GLU A 209 -19.25 12.47 -22.39
C GLU A 209 -20.48 13.27 -22.83
N ILE A 210 -20.27 14.25 -23.69
CA ILE A 210 -21.30 15.14 -24.22
C ILE A 210 -21.30 15.04 -25.75
N PRO A 211 -22.34 14.44 -26.35
CA PRO A 211 -22.53 14.45 -27.81
C PRO A 211 -22.64 15.87 -28.37
N PHE A 212 -22.11 16.11 -29.57
CA PHE A 212 -22.06 17.44 -30.19
C PHE A 212 -23.44 18.10 -30.41
N ASP A 213 -24.50 17.30 -30.54
CA ASP A 213 -25.88 17.71 -30.79
C ASP A 213 -26.75 17.73 -29.51
N THR A 214 -26.13 17.61 -28.34
CA THR A 214 -26.83 17.66 -27.05
C THR A 214 -27.62 18.97 -26.89
N THR A 215 -28.92 18.86 -26.60
CA THR A 215 -29.79 20.01 -26.31
C THR A 215 -29.61 20.52 -24.88
N LEU A 216 -30.06 21.74 -24.59
CA LEU A 216 -29.94 22.34 -23.25
C LEU A 216 -30.54 21.46 -22.14
N GLU A 217 -31.77 20.97 -22.31
CA GLU A 217 -32.45 20.11 -21.33
C GLU A 217 -31.69 18.78 -21.11
N SER A 218 -31.12 18.23 -22.18
CA SER A 218 -30.32 17.00 -22.10
C SER A 218 -29.00 17.25 -21.38
N LEU A 219 -28.36 18.39 -21.63
CA LEU A 219 -27.12 18.78 -20.96
C LEU A 219 -27.33 18.96 -19.44
N GLU A 220 -28.43 19.60 -19.03
CA GLU A 220 -28.78 19.73 -17.62
C GLU A 220 -28.94 18.35 -16.96
N LYS A 221 -29.63 17.42 -17.61
CA LYS A 221 -29.76 16.03 -17.11
C LYS A 221 -28.41 15.33 -17.03
N ILE A 222 -27.54 15.50 -18.03
CA ILE A 222 -26.19 14.93 -18.03
C ILE A 222 -25.40 15.45 -16.82
N PHE A 223 -25.46 16.74 -16.51
CA PHE A 223 -24.77 17.32 -15.34
C PHE A 223 -25.27 16.77 -14.00
N THR A 224 -26.54 16.39 -13.88
CA THR A 224 -27.02 15.71 -12.65
C THR A 224 -26.37 14.34 -12.40
N THR A 225 -25.74 13.73 -13.41
CA THR A 225 -25.02 12.46 -13.24
C THR A 225 -23.65 12.62 -12.57
N LEU A 226 -23.08 13.84 -12.61
CA LEU A 226 -21.82 14.19 -11.97
C LEU A 226 -22.07 14.53 -10.49
N LYS A 227 -22.05 13.51 -9.61
CA LYS A 227 -22.29 13.68 -8.16
C LYS A 227 -21.40 14.72 -7.48
N SER A 228 -20.20 14.95 -8.01
CA SER A 228 -19.25 15.94 -7.46
C SER A 228 -19.50 17.37 -7.94
N LEU A 229 -20.26 17.55 -9.02
CA LEU A 229 -20.62 18.86 -9.56
C LEU A 229 -21.71 19.49 -8.68
N PRO A 230 -21.51 20.73 -8.19
CA PRO A 230 -22.56 21.44 -7.48
C PRO A 230 -23.73 21.75 -8.42
N VAL A 231 -24.87 22.20 -7.88
CA VAL A 231 -25.96 22.65 -8.75
C VAL A 231 -25.47 23.84 -9.58
N VAL A 232 -25.62 23.69 -10.89
CA VAL A 232 -25.25 24.70 -11.89
C VAL A 232 -26.49 25.08 -12.69
N LYS A 233 -26.50 26.31 -13.18
CA LYS A 233 -27.44 26.77 -14.19
C LYS A 233 -26.71 26.85 -15.52
N VAL A 234 -27.29 26.23 -16.55
CA VAL A 234 -26.69 26.19 -17.88
C VAL A 234 -27.49 27.05 -18.84
N THR A 235 -26.81 27.84 -19.65
CA THR A 235 -27.45 28.61 -20.73
C THR A 235 -26.59 28.58 -21.99
N PHE A 236 -27.23 28.48 -23.16
CA PHE A 236 -26.56 28.70 -24.44
C PHE A 236 -26.65 30.19 -24.80
N GLY A 237 -25.55 30.76 -25.28
CA GLY A 237 -25.58 32.11 -25.83
C GLY A 237 -26.11 32.12 -27.27
N GLY A 238 -26.76 33.22 -27.64
CA GLY A 238 -27.28 33.42 -28.99
C GLY A 238 -28.49 32.54 -29.29
N THR A 239 -28.54 31.94 -30.49
CA THR A 239 -29.68 31.17 -31.01
C THR A 239 -29.38 29.68 -31.18
N ALA A 240 -28.29 29.19 -30.60
CA ALA A 240 -27.91 27.79 -30.71
C ALA A 240 -28.90 26.90 -29.93
N THR A 241 -29.27 25.76 -30.52
CA THR A 241 -30.17 24.76 -29.91
C THR A 241 -29.42 23.53 -29.38
N THR A 242 -28.13 23.40 -29.73
CA THR A 242 -27.24 22.29 -29.38
C THR A 242 -25.90 22.79 -28.86
N VAL A 243 -25.19 21.96 -28.09
CA VAL A 243 -23.90 22.32 -27.47
C VAL A 243 -22.83 22.76 -28.47
N CYS A 244 -22.74 22.11 -29.63
CA CYS A 244 -21.84 22.50 -30.71
C CYS A 244 -22.64 23.12 -31.87
N SER A 245 -22.01 24.04 -32.59
CA SER A 245 -22.55 24.61 -33.82
C SER A 245 -21.56 24.45 -34.98
N SER A 246 -22.06 24.48 -36.21
CA SER A 246 -21.27 24.30 -37.43
C SER A 246 -20.58 25.57 -37.93
N THR A 247 -21.00 26.75 -37.47
CA THR A 247 -20.63 28.05 -38.09
C THR A 247 -20.09 29.09 -37.11
N ALA A 248 -20.61 29.14 -35.88
CA ALA A 248 -20.13 30.03 -34.83
C ALA A 248 -20.09 29.29 -33.49
N ALA A 249 -18.96 29.31 -32.79
CA ALA A 249 -18.81 28.62 -31.52
C ALA A 249 -19.97 28.98 -30.57
N ASN A 250 -20.74 27.99 -30.12
CA ASN A 250 -21.82 28.24 -29.16
C ASN A 250 -21.19 28.43 -27.78
N PRO A 251 -21.33 29.60 -27.13
CA PRO A 251 -20.87 29.80 -25.77
C PRO A 251 -21.87 29.15 -24.80
N ILE A 252 -21.46 28.04 -24.21
CA ILE A 252 -22.17 27.35 -23.14
C ILE A 252 -21.71 27.99 -21.83
N MET A 253 -22.61 28.71 -21.18
CA MET A 253 -22.36 29.33 -19.87
C MET A 253 -22.81 28.35 -18.78
N ILE A 254 -21.87 27.94 -17.94
CA ILE A 254 -22.10 27.09 -16.78
C ILE A 254 -21.94 27.97 -15.55
N GLU A 255 -23.05 28.42 -14.99
CA GLU A 255 -23.15 29.29 -13.83
C GLU A 255 -23.23 28.45 -12.55
N PHE A 256 -22.27 28.62 -11.64
CA PHE A 256 -22.24 27.92 -10.36
C PHE A 256 -23.14 28.68 -9.37
N ILE A 257 -24.28 28.08 -8.99
CA ILE A 257 -25.31 28.77 -8.19
C ILE A 257 -25.30 28.39 -6.70
N GLN A 258 -24.44 27.45 -6.31
CA GLN A 258 -24.23 27.02 -4.93
C GLN A 258 -22.81 26.45 -4.79
N ASP A 259 -22.36 26.23 -3.54
CA ASP A 259 -21.01 25.74 -3.23
C ASP A 259 -19.96 26.52 -4.06
N PHE A 260 -19.90 27.84 -3.86
CA PHE A 260 -19.14 28.85 -4.63
C PHE A 260 -17.61 28.71 -4.56
N GLY A 261 -17.11 27.48 -4.72
CA GLY A 261 -15.70 27.12 -4.61
C GLY A 261 -15.18 27.13 -3.18
N PRO A 262 -13.94 26.67 -2.97
CA PRO A 262 -13.05 27.26 -1.99
C PRO A 262 -12.54 28.64 -2.43
#